data_AF-A0A8J7MF43-F1
#
_entry.id   AF-A0A8J7MF43-F1
#
_cell.length_a   1.000
_cell.length_b   1.000
_cell.length_c   1.000
_cell.angle_alpha   90.00
_cell.angle_beta   90.00
_cell.angle_gamma   90.00
#
_symmetry.space_group_name_H-M   'P 1'
#
loop_
_entity.id
_entity.type
_entity.pdbx_description
1 polymer ?
#
loop_
_entity_poly.entity_id
_entity_poly.type
_entity_poly.pdbx_seq_one_letter_code
_entity_poly.pdbx_strand_id
1 'polypeptide(L)'
;MNASTLCLALIALTIQLAPAGEIATIDNQVVFSAVINEEKIIVTMSSAVFDPAAYKTTDYKVDNSGHEPSYVLPTIEGIECIGWDSQLPNKENPRTHLSQLTVQFGEKTISAPRELIAHVIMPHADFSFDGHIMAGGVTLSADGKCVIVEVPAGDGGTASSQCFTFSAAGEVIVGKPEQPF
;
A
#
# COMPACT_ATOMS: atom_id res chain seq x y z
N MET A 1 30.54 -12.60 -36.42
CA MET A 1 30.87 -11.19 -36.14
C MET A 1 29.54 -10.48 -35.85
N ASN A 2 29.13 -10.45 -34.58
CA ASN A 2 29.10 -9.30 -33.64
C ASN A 2 27.78 -8.50 -33.81
N ALA A 3 27.01 -8.16 -32.77
CA ALA A 3 27.33 -7.76 -31.40
C ALA A 3 26.51 -8.56 -30.35
N SER A 4 27.08 -9.15 -29.30
CA SER A 4 27.77 -8.54 -28.14
C SER A 4 26.81 -7.78 -27.21
N THR A 5 26.26 -8.53 -26.26
CA THR A 5 26.29 -8.24 -24.81
C THR A 5 26.02 -6.80 -24.40
N LEU A 6 24.75 -6.46 -24.09
CA LEU A 6 24.49 -5.39 -23.14
C LEU A 6 24.47 -6.01 -21.74
N CYS A 7 25.55 -5.79 -21.01
CA CYS A 7 25.73 -6.23 -19.64
C CYS A 7 24.61 -5.69 -18.75
N LEU A 8 23.97 -6.62 -18.01
CA LEU A 8 23.57 -6.40 -16.63
C LEU A 8 24.69 -5.64 -15.92
N ALA A 9 24.43 -4.38 -15.56
CA ALA A 9 25.13 -3.70 -14.49
C ALA A 9 24.13 -3.48 -13.36
N LEU A 10 23.78 -4.58 -12.68
CA LEU A 10 23.30 -4.51 -11.32
C LEU A 10 24.52 -4.08 -10.50
N ILE A 11 24.76 -2.78 -10.43
CA ILE A 11 25.74 -2.25 -9.50
C ILE A 11 25.12 -2.45 -8.12
N ALA A 12 25.54 -3.52 -7.45
CA ALA A 12 25.56 -3.55 -5.99
C ALA A 12 26.56 -2.48 -5.53
N LEU A 13 26.17 -1.21 -5.66
CA LEU A 13 26.89 -0.09 -5.08
C LEU A 13 26.31 0.08 -3.69
N THR A 14 27.07 -0.42 -2.73
CA THR A 14 27.05 0.04 -1.35
C THR A 14 26.89 1.57 -1.30
N ILE A 15 25.74 2.01 -0.81
CA ILE A 15 25.45 3.30 -0.15
C ILE A 15 26.14 4.51 -0.79
N GLN A 16 25.45 5.16 -1.72
CA GLN A 16 25.64 6.60 -1.94
C GLN A 16 24.27 7.27 -2.19
N LEU A 17 23.66 7.64 -1.06
CA LEU A 17 22.75 8.76 -0.87
C LEU A 17 21.52 8.81 -1.80
N ALA A 18 20.57 7.87 -1.61
CA ALA A 18 19.20 8.38 -1.48
C ALA A 18 19.23 9.29 -0.24
N PRO A 19 18.77 10.56 -0.30
CA PRO A 19 18.70 11.33 0.93
C PRO A 19 17.84 10.55 1.91
N ALA A 20 18.28 10.53 3.16
CA ALA A 20 17.54 9.93 4.25
C ALA A 20 16.09 10.45 4.17
N GLY A 21 15.17 9.58 3.79
CA GLY A 21 13.77 9.95 3.80
C GLY A 21 13.34 10.20 5.23
N GLU A 22 12.63 11.29 5.46
CA GLU A 22 12.09 11.60 6.78
C GLU A 22 10.70 10.96 6.89
N ILE A 23 10.47 10.23 7.98
CA ILE A 23 9.15 9.69 8.33
C ILE A 23 8.64 10.45 9.54
N ALA A 24 7.41 10.96 9.44
CA ALA A 24 6.69 11.58 10.53
C ALA A 24 5.30 10.96 10.69
N THR A 25 4.84 10.84 11.92
CA THR A 25 3.44 10.48 12.24
C THR A 25 2.73 11.72 12.77
N ILE A 26 1.63 12.09 12.13
CA ILE A 26 0.81 13.26 12.48
C ILE A 26 -0.65 12.82 12.42
N ASP A 27 -1.38 12.82 13.54
CA ASP A 27 -2.83 12.60 13.61
C ASP A 27 -3.40 11.55 12.63
N ASN A 28 -3.13 10.26 12.91
CA ASN A 28 -3.55 9.12 12.06
C ASN A 28 -2.96 9.12 10.63
N GLN A 29 -1.92 9.90 10.38
CA GLN A 29 -1.21 9.95 9.11
C GLN A 29 0.25 9.56 9.28
N VAL A 30 0.80 8.92 8.26
CA VAL A 30 2.24 8.76 8.06
C VAL A 30 2.63 9.59 6.86
N VAL A 31 3.63 10.44 7.05
CA VAL A 31 4.22 11.26 6.00
C VAL A 31 5.65 10.82 5.82
N PHE A 32 5.97 10.33 4.62
CA PHE A 32 7.33 10.13 4.16
C PHE A 32 7.72 11.27 3.22
N SER A 33 8.93 11.79 3.35
CA SER A 33 9.46 12.76 2.39
C SER A 33 10.90 12.47 2.00
N ALA A 34 11.22 12.64 0.73
CA ALA A 34 12.56 12.51 0.18
C ALA A 34 12.79 13.56 -0.91
N VAL A 35 14.06 13.77 -1.27
CA VAL A 35 14.44 14.63 -2.39
C VAL A 35 15.18 13.78 -3.42
N ILE A 36 14.75 13.74 -4.67
CA ILE A 36 15.45 13.01 -5.74
C ILE A 36 15.66 13.98 -6.90
N ASN A 37 16.89 14.15 -7.36
CA ASN A 37 17.23 15.07 -8.44
C ASN A 37 16.67 16.49 -8.22
N GLU A 38 16.82 17.01 -7.00
CA GLU A 38 16.28 18.32 -6.55
C GLU A 38 14.74 18.40 -6.45
N GLU A 39 14.02 17.34 -6.82
CA GLU A 39 12.57 17.27 -6.70
C GLU A 39 12.17 16.68 -5.34
N LYS A 40 11.31 17.39 -4.61
CA LYS A 40 10.73 16.89 -3.36
C LYS A 40 9.59 15.93 -3.67
N ILE A 41 9.70 14.72 -3.13
CA ILE A 41 8.65 13.70 -3.16
C ILE A 41 8.07 13.57 -1.75
N ILE A 42 6.74 13.64 -1.64
CA ILE A 42 6.03 13.46 -0.37
C ILE A 42 4.99 12.35 -0.54
N VAL A 43 5.04 11.33 0.31
CA VAL A 43 4.02 10.29 0.39
C VAL A 43 3.23 10.52 1.68
N THR A 44 1.91 10.59 1.57
CA THR A 44 1.01 10.70 2.71
C THR A 44 0.05 9.53 2.71
N MET A 45 0.04 8.79 3.81
CA MET A 45 -0.90 7.72 4.11
C MET A 45 -1.76 8.14 5.28
N SER A 46 -3.07 7.96 5.20
CA SER A 46 -3.98 8.25 6.31
C SER A 46 -4.86 7.05 6.61
N SER A 47 -5.19 6.89 7.89
CA SER A 47 -6.14 5.88 8.36
C SER A 47 -7.46 6.51 8.76
N ALA A 48 -8.54 5.73 8.65
CA ALA A 48 -9.83 6.06 9.25
C ALA A 48 -10.53 4.79 9.71
N VAL A 49 -11.42 4.91 10.69
CA VAL A 49 -12.30 3.80 11.11
C VAL A 49 -13.16 3.38 9.92
N PHE A 50 -13.15 2.08 9.63
CA PHE A 50 -13.96 1.52 8.55
C PHE A 50 -15.44 1.61 8.89
N ASP A 51 -16.23 2.20 7.99
CA ASP A 51 -17.68 2.19 8.03
C ASP A 51 -18.21 1.34 6.86
N PRO A 52 -18.67 0.09 7.09
CA PRO A 52 -19.17 -0.77 6.02
C PRO A 52 -20.39 -0.16 5.29
N ALA A 53 -21.15 0.74 5.92
CA ALA A 53 -22.28 1.39 5.28
C ALA A 53 -21.87 2.38 4.16
N ALA A 54 -20.60 2.80 4.14
CA ALA A 54 -20.06 3.71 3.16
C ALA A 54 -19.55 3.02 1.88
N TYR A 55 -19.69 1.69 1.79
CA TYR A 55 -19.14 0.87 0.70
C TYR A 55 -20.10 -0.22 0.25
N LYS A 56 -19.87 -0.74 -0.95
CA LYS A 56 -20.45 -2.02 -1.38
C LYS A 56 -19.58 -3.15 -0.86
N THR A 57 -20.13 -3.99 0.01
CA THR A 57 -19.39 -5.10 0.62
C THR A 57 -19.97 -6.46 0.28
N THR A 58 -19.11 -7.49 0.31
CA THR A 58 -19.55 -8.88 0.44
C THR A 58 -18.92 -9.49 1.69
N ASP A 59 -19.69 -10.30 2.41
CA ASP A 59 -19.19 -10.92 3.63
C ASP A 59 -18.35 -12.16 3.34
N TYR A 60 -17.47 -12.47 4.30
CA TYR A 60 -16.81 -13.75 4.35
C TYR A 60 -17.85 -14.87 4.45
N LYS A 61 -17.69 -15.91 3.63
CA LYS A 61 -18.54 -17.11 3.69
C LYS A 61 -17.71 -18.38 3.48
N VAL A 62 -18.11 -19.42 4.19
CA VAL A 62 -17.66 -20.79 3.94
C VAL A 62 -18.70 -21.47 3.05
N ASP A 63 -18.32 -21.76 1.81
CA ASP A 63 -19.15 -22.51 0.87
C ASP A 63 -18.89 -24.01 1.04
N ASN A 64 -19.92 -24.72 1.52
CA ASN A 64 -19.90 -26.18 1.75
C ASN A 64 -20.62 -26.96 0.65
N SER A 65 -20.87 -26.35 -0.52
CA SER A 65 -21.59 -26.98 -1.64
C SER A 65 -20.76 -28.05 -2.38
N GLY A 66 -19.44 -28.08 -2.15
CA GLY A 66 -18.49 -29.05 -2.72
C GLY A 66 -18.07 -30.20 -1.78
N HIS A 67 -17.19 -31.07 -2.24
CA HIS A 67 -16.56 -32.12 -1.40
C HIS A 67 -15.59 -31.55 -0.36
N GLU A 68 -15.08 -30.33 -0.58
CA GLU A 68 -14.23 -29.58 0.36
C GLU A 68 -14.77 -28.17 0.55
N PRO A 69 -14.66 -27.58 1.77
CA PRO A 69 -15.09 -26.22 2.03
C PRO A 69 -14.26 -25.22 1.21
N SER A 70 -14.94 -24.33 0.50
CA SER A 70 -14.33 -23.20 -0.18
C SER A 70 -14.52 -21.94 0.64
N TYR A 71 -13.43 -21.22 0.90
CA TYR A 71 -13.45 -19.95 1.60
C TYR A 71 -13.59 -18.82 0.61
N VAL A 72 -14.68 -18.08 0.70
CA VAL A 72 -14.87 -16.86 -0.10
C VAL A 72 -14.58 -15.67 0.79
N LEU A 73 -13.51 -14.97 0.42
CA LEU A 73 -13.01 -13.80 1.13
C LEU A 73 -13.95 -12.61 0.94
N PRO A 74 -14.04 -11.71 1.92
CA PRO A 74 -14.88 -10.54 1.80
C PRO A 74 -14.32 -9.57 0.76
N THR A 75 -15.21 -8.78 0.15
CA THR A 75 -14.84 -7.75 -0.81
C THR A 75 -15.35 -6.39 -0.38
N ILE A 76 -14.63 -5.35 -0.78
CA ILE A 76 -15.03 -3.94 -0.67
C ILE A 76 -14.91 -3.34 -2.07
N GLU A 77 -16.00 -2.76 -2.57
CA GLU A 77 -16.12 -2.27 -3.96
C GLU A 77 -15.77 -3.34 -5.01
N GLY A 78 -16.04 -4.62 -4.69
CA GLY A 78 -15.74 -5.75 -5.56
C GLY A 78 -14.27 -6.17 -5.59
N ILE A 79 -13.41 -5.56 -4.76
CA ILE A 79 -12.02 -5.95 -4.59
C ILE A 79 -11.89 -6.77 -3.30
N GLU A 80 -11.20 -7.90 -3.39
CA GLU A 80 -10.93 -8.78 -2.26
C GLU A 80 -10.06 -8.10 -1.19
N CYS A 81 -10.43 -8.26 0.08
CA CYS A 81 -9.64 -7.76 1.21
C CYS A 81 -8.47 -8.73 1.47
N ILE A 82 -7.26 -8.32 1.09
CA ILE A 82 -6.05 -9.14 1.24
C ILE A 82 -5.72 -9.35 2.72
N GLY A 83 -5.35 -10.58 3.09
CA GLY A 83 -4.94 -10.93 4.45
C GLY A 83 -6.09 -10.90 5.46
N TRP A 84 -7.33 -10.90 4.98
CA TRP A 84 -8.54 -10.83 5.79
C TRP A 84 -9.37 -12.11 5.64
N ASP A 85 -9.28 -13.01 6.61
CA ASP A 85 -9.95 -14.33 6.57
C ASP A 85 -11.15 -14.42 7.55
N SER A 86 -11.72 -13.27 7.91
CA SER A 86 -12.83 -13.16 8.85
C SER A 86 -13.92 -12.20 8.37
N GLN A 87 -14.98 -12.01 9.18
CA GLN A 87 -16.02 -11.01 8.89
C GLN A 87 -15.42 -9.61 8.79
N LEU A 88 -15.97 -8.77 7.92
CA LEU A 88 -15.50 -7.38 7.79
C LEU A 88 -15.71 -6.60 9.09
N PRO A 89 -14.88 -5.57 9.36
CA PRO A 89 -15.03 -4.75 10.55
C PRO A 89 -16.40 -4.07 10.59
N ASN A 90 -16.92 -3.88 11.80
CA ASN A 90 -18.23 -3.28 12.04
C ASN A 90 -18.20 -2.45 13.34
N LYS A 91 -19.35 -1.92 13.76
CA LYS A 91 -19.43 -1.07 14.97
C LYS A 91 -19.03 -1.78 16.26
N GLU A 92 -19.20 -3.10 16.33
CA GLU A 92 -18.88 -3.92 17.50
C GLU A 92 -17.42 -4.38 17.48
N ASN A 93 -16.81 -4.48 16.29
CA ASN A 93 -15.40 -4.79 16.07
C ASN A 93 -14.75 -3.75 15.13
N PRO A 94 -14.47 -2.53 15.62
CA PRO A 94 -13.93 -1.47 14.79
C PRO A 94 -12.48 -1.75 14.40
N ARG A 95 -12.17 -1.52 13.12
CA ARG A 95 -10.82 -1.52 12.56
C ARG A 95 -10.65 -0.31 11.67
N THR A 96 -9.41 0.05 11.38
CA THR A 96 -9.11 1.12 10.43
C THR A 96 -8.75 0.56 9.07
N HIS A 97 -8.99 1.36 8.03
CA HIS A 97 -8.49 1.10 6.69
C HIS A 97 -7.59 2.23 6.22
N LEU A 98 -6.92 2.01 5.09
CA LEU A 98 -6.29 3.08 4.32
C LEU A 98 -7.38 4.01 3.76
N SER A 99 -7.52 5.20 4.33
CA SER A 99 -8.57 6.17 3.97
C SER A 99 -8.10 7.16 2.91
N GLN A 100 -6.78 7.39 2.85
CA GLN A 100 -6.15 8.23 1.86
C GLN A 100 -4.72 7.74 1.61
N LEU A 101 -4.31 7.75 0.34
CA LEU A 101 -2.92 7.58 -0.07
C LEU A 101 -2.63 8.57 -1.19
N THR A 102 -1.66 9.45 -0.97
CA THR A 102 -1.26 10.46 -1.95
C THR A 102 0.25 10.49 -2.11
N VAL A 103 0.69 10.75 -3.34
CA VAL A 103 2.09 11.04 -3.66
C VAL A 103 2.17 12.40 -4.34
N GLN A 104 2.99 13.29 -3.79
CA GLN A 104 3.33 14.58 -4.36
C GLN A 104 4.69 14.49 -5.05
N PHE A 105 4.73 14.83 -6.33
CA PHE A 105 5.91 15.01 -7.17
C PHE A 105 6.09 16.51 -7.44
N GLY A 106 6.96 17.18 -6.70
CA GLY A 106 7.11 18.63 -6.77
C GLY A 106 5.81 19.35 -6.40
N GLU A 107 5.15 19.98 -7.37
CA GLU A 107 3.86 20.68 -7.17
C GLU A 107 2.63 19.80 -7.48
N LYS A 108 2.82 18.63 -8.10
CA LYS A 108 1.72 17.76 -8.53
C LYS A 108 1.41 16.70 -7.49
N THR A 109 0.19 16.69 -6.98
CA THR A 109 -0.32 15.64 -6.09
C THR A 109 -1.17 14.64 -6.85
N ILE A 110 -0.89 13.36 -6.66
CA ILE A 110 -1.63 12.23 -7.21
C ILE A 110 -2.23 11.47 -6.04
N SER A 111 -3.52 11.15 -6.12
CA SER A 111 -4.23 10.40 -5.09
C SER A 111 -4.58 9.02 -5.61
N ALA A 112 -4.44 7.99 -4.77
CA ALA A 112 -5.03 6.71 -5.06
C ALA A 112 -6.57 6.84 -5.09
N PRO A 113 -7.24 6.26 -6.10
CA PRO A 113 -8.69 6.18 -6.11
C PRO A 113 -9.23 5.48 -4.85
N ARG A 114 -10.38 5.94 -4.35
CA ARG A 114 -10.98 5.44 -3.10
C ARG A 114 -11.27 3.94 -3.17
N GLU A 115 -11.80 3.50 -4.30
CA GLU A 115 -12.10 2.09 -4.60
C GLU A 115 -10.85 1.21 -4.53
N LEU A 116 -9.67 1.77 -4.81
CA LEU A 116 -8.40 1.06 -4.79
C LEU A 116 -7.76 1.00 -3.39
N ILE A 117 -8.21 1.80 -2.42
CA ILE A 117 -7.62 1.80 -1.07
C ILE A 117 -8.57 1.27 0.00
N ALA A 118 -9.89 1.29 -0.24
CA ALA A 118 -10.88 0.94 0.77
C ALA A 118 -10.83 -0.53 1.23
N HIS A 119 -10.30 -1.43 0.40
CA HIS A 119 -10.13 -2.85 0.72
C HIS A 119 -8.86 -3.14 1.55
N VAL A 120 -8.01 -2.13 1.78
CA VAL A 120 -6.80 -2.24 2.60
C VAL A 120 -7.16 -1.98 4.06
N ILE A 121 -7.68 -3.02 4.73
CA ILE A 121 -7.90 -3.00 6.18
C ILE A 121 -6.58 -3.20 6.88
N MET A 122 -6.27 -2.34 7.86
CA MET A 122 -5.01 -2.39 8.58
C MET A 122 -5.10 -3.35 9.78
N PRO A 123 -4.03 -4.13 10.03
CA PRO A 123 -4.01 -5.10 11.14
C PRO A 123 -4.08 -4.44 12.52
N HIS A 124 -3.74 -3.16 12.61
CA HIS A 124 -3.79 -2.36 13.83
C HIS A 124 -4.58 -1.06 13.63
N ALA A 125 -5.06 -0.48 14.73
CA ALA A 125 -5.95 0.69 14.71
C ALA A 125 -5.27 1.95 14.14
N ASP A 126 -3.95 1.99 14.11
CA ASP A 126 -3.16 3.06 13.53
C ASP A 126 -1.89 2.50 12.87
N PHE A 127 -1.09 3.38 12.28
CA PHE A 127 0.22 3.03 11.74
C PHE A 127 1.27 2.81 12.85
N SER A 128 0.89 2.46 14.07
CA SER A 128 1.82 2.24 15.18
C SER A 128 1.76 0.79 15.69
N PHE A 129 2.94 0.23 15.95
CA PHE A 129 3.14 -1.08 16.55
C PHE A 129 4.24 -0.96 17.61
N ASP A 130 3.91 -1.09 18.89
CA ASP A 130 4.89 -1.01 20.01
C ASP A 130 5.83 0.22 19.95
N GLY A 131 5.31 1.38 19.50
CA GLY A 131 6.11 2.61 19.33
C GLY A 131 6.92 2.69 18.03
N HIS A 132 6.79 1.70 17.14
CA HIS A 132 7.33 1.70 15.78
C HIS A 132 6.24 2.06 14.77
N ILE A 133 6.62 2.81 13.72
CA ILE A 133 5.70 3.18 12.65
C ILE A 133 5.60 2.00 11.68
N MET A 134 4.40 1.44 11.50
CA MET A 134 4.07 0.57 10.36
C MET A 134 3.89 1.42 9.10
N ALA A 135 4.94 2.09 8.67
CA ALA A 135 5.01 2.59 7.30
C ALA A 135 5.34 1.35 6.47
N GLY A 136 4.45 0.91 5.59
CA GLY A 136 4.90 -0.04 4.60
C GLY A 136 5.99 0.59 3.73
N GLY A 137 6.74 -0.25 3.01
CA GLY A 137 7.93 0.19 2.30
C GLY A 137 7.61 1.26 1.25
N VAL A 138 8.34 2.38 1.29
CA VAL A 138 8.37 3.35 0.19
C VAL A 138 9.63 3.12 -0.62
N THR A 139 9.45 2.75 -1.89
CA THR A 139 10.54 2.62 -2.87
C THR A 139 10.39 3.69 -3.92
N LEU A 140 11.48 4.39 -4.25
CA LEU A 140 11.51 5.47 -5.22
C LEU A 140 12.35 5.06 -6.42
N SER A 141 11.92 5.41 -7.64
CA SER A 141 12.76 5.27 -8.82
C SER A 141 13.92 6.27 -8.76
N ALA A 142 15.07 5.88 -9.33
CA ALA A 142 16.27 6.73 -9.35
C ALA A 142 16.08 8.05 -10.09
N ASP A 143 15.15 8.10 -11.04
CA ASP A 143 14.79 9.32 -11.78
C ASP A 143 13.70 10.15 -11.09
N GLY A 144 13.15 9.70 -9.96
CA GLY A 144 12.12 10.38 -9.19
C GLY A 144 10.71 10.36 -9.81
N LYS A 145 10.50 9.62 -10.91
CA LYS A 145 9.21 9.61 -11.64
C LYS A 145 8.25 8.53 -11.20
N CYS A 146 8.66 7.62 -10.34
CA CYS A 146 7.85 6.51 -9.87
C CYS A 146 8.06 6.27 -8.37
N VAL A 147 6.96 5.99 -7.67
CA VAL A 147 6.95 5.63 -6.25
C VAL A 147 6.14 4.37 -6.07
N ILE A 148 6.71 3.37 -5.41
CA ILE A 148 5.99 2.18 -4.95
C ILE A 148 5.78 2.35 -3.45
N VAL A 149 4.53 2.27 -3.03
CA VAL A 149 4.11 2.28 -1.63
C VAL A 149 3.53 0.91 -1.31
N GLU A 150 4.24 0.14 -0.52
CA GLU A 150 3.71 -1.05 0.11
C GLU A 150 2.91 -0.62 1.34
N VAL A 151 1.73 -1.20 1.56
CA VAL A 151 0.88 -0.92 2.72
C VAL A 151 0.53 -2.25 3.40
N PRO A 152 0.80 -2.41 4.71
CA PRO A 152 0.39 -3.60 5.44
C PRO A 152 -1.14 -3.75 5.44
N ALA A 153 -1.61 -4.95 5.16
CA ALA A 153 -3.03 -5.28 5.09
C ALA A 153 -3.31 -6.59 5.82
N GLY A 154 -4.51 -6.71 6.38
CA GLY A 154 -5.02 -7.94 6.96
C GLY A 154 -5.48 -7.80 8.40
N ASP A 155 -5.83 -8.93 9.02
CA ASP A 155 -6.44 -8.99 10.35
C ASP A 155 -5.45 -9.22 11.51
N GLY A 156 -4.16 -9.33 11.18
CA GLY A 156 -3.06 -9.52 12.12
C GLY A 156 -2.55 -10.97 12.23
N GLY A 157 -3.14 -11.95 11.52
CA GLY A 157 -2.68 -13.34 11.55
C GLY A 157 -1.38 -13.60 10.78
N THR A 158 -1.29 -13.12 9.53
CA THR A 158 -0.07 -13.16 8.71
C THR A 158 0.16 -11.82 8.02
N ALA A 159 1.41 -11.39 7.90
CA ALA A 159 1.75 -10.13 7.25
C ALA A 159 1.43 -10.23 5.74
N SER A 160 0.31 -9.61 5.33
CA SER A 160 0.03 -9.35 3.92
C SER A 160 0.28 -7.87 3.61
N SER A 161 0.49 -7.57 2.34
CA SER A 161 0.66 -6.19 1.89
C SER A 161 0.01 -5.96 0.53
N GLN A 162 -0.44 -4.72 0.34
CA GLN A 162 -0.93 -4.19 -0.91
C GLN A 162 0.09 -3.18 -1.44
N CYS A 163 0.55 -3.33 -2.68
CA CYS A 163 1.42 -2.35 -3.31
C CYS A 163 0.62 -1.40 -4.19
N PHE A 164 1.00 -0.13 -4.12
CA PHE A 164 0.52 0.96 -4.96
C PHE A 164 1.70 1.58 -5.70
N THR A 165 1.65 1.58 -7.02
CA THR A 165 2.65 2.24 -7.85
C THR A 165 2.07 3.54 -8.40
N PHE A 166 2.75 4.65 -8.12
CA PHE A 166 2.42 5.98 -8.60
C PHE A 166 3.44 6.43 -9.63
N SER A 167 3.00 6.89 -10.79
CA SER A 167 3.86 7.58 -11.74
C SER A 167 3.63 9.09 -11.69
N ALA A 168 4.67 9.89 -11.89
CA ALA A 168 4.55 11.36 -12.01
C ALA A 168 3.62 11.79 -13.16
N ALA A 169 3.35 10.89 -14.12
CA ALA A 169 2.36 11.11 -15.18
C ALA A 169 0.91 11.12 -14.67
N GLY A 170 0.62 10.53 -13.50
CA GLY A 170 -0.73 10.46 -12.91
C GLY A 170 -1.34 9.06 -12.89
N GLU A 171 -0.55 8.03 -13.22
CA GLU A 171 -1.02 6.65 -13.18
C GLU A 171 -0.91 6.08 -11.77
N VAL A 172 -1.91 5.31 -11.36
CA VAL A 172 -1.92 4.54 -10.11
C VAL A 172 -2.24 3.08 -10.44
N ILE A 173 -1.31 2.18 -10.12
CA ILE A 173 -1.47 0.74 -10.31
C ILE A 173 -1.49 0.06 -8.95
N VAL A 174 -2.35 -0.95 -8.80
CA VAL A 174 -2.50 -1.75 -7.59
C VAL A 174 -2.16 -3.19 -7.93
N GLY A 175 -1.28 -3.80 -7.13
CA GLY A 175 -0.87 -5.18 -7.33
C GLY A 175 -0.18 -5.77 -6.11
N LYS A 176 0.04 -7.08 -6.13
CA LYS A 176 0.95 -7.72 -5.18
C LYS A 176 2.36 -7.16 -5.39
N PRO A 177 3.26 -7.23 -4.39
CA PRO A 177 4.67 -6.91 -4.60
C PRO A 177 5.27 -7.85 -5.64
N GLU A 178 5.20 -7.46 -6.92
CA GLU A 178 6.00 -8.02 -7.98
C GLU A 178 7.20 -7.10 -8.18
N GLN A 179 8.40 -7.69 -8.24
CA GLN A 179 9.61 -6.91 -8.49
C GLN A 179 9.44 -6.14 -9.81
N PRO A 180 9.73 -4.82 -9.84
CA PRO A 180 9.72 -4.09 -11.09
C PRO A 180 10.78 -4.69 -12.03
N PHE A 181 10.35 -4.99 -13.26
CA PHE A 181 11.15 -5.54 -14.36
C PHE A 181 12.32 -4.64 -14.79
#